data_AF-T1BR75-F1
#
_entry.id   AF-T1BR75-F1
#
_cell.length_a   1.000
_cell.length_b   1.000
_cell.length_c   1.000
_cell.angle_alpha   90.00
_cell.angle_beta   90.00
_cell.angle_gamma   90.00
#
_symmetry.space_group_name_H-M   'P 1'
#
loop_
_entity.id
_entity.type
_entity.pdbx_description
1 polymer ?
#
loop_
_entity_poly.entity_id
_entity_poly.type
_entity_poly.pdbx_seq_one_letter_code
_entity_poly.pdbx_strand_id
1 'polypeptide(L)'
;MAARAPEYGLFIGGKWVSPVGRTRFQTINPATREPVGSFVSGTPQDVTAAIDAAHAAFPKWRDTPAPHRGDLLLRVAAVLKRRKEELGRIVTQEMGKVIAEGRGDVQESIDFVEYMAGEGRRLVGETVPSELRSKFCMTIRQPKGIVACITPWNFPTAIPNWKIAAALISGNTIVFKPASNTAGCAAEVVRAYEEAGLPPGVLNLVTGSGGVVGNALVTEPRIRTISFTGGVDTGRDVYVKGAQGLKMVHLELGGKNPVILMEDADLRLALDGVLFGAFGTSGQRCTATSRLILHEKIYDEFLGMLLERLKHFPVGNPLDAKIEMGPVASEDQERKILEFIEIGKKEAKLRIGGRKLHGGEYDRGFFIEPTIFETAHGTRI
;
A
#
# COMPACT_ATOMS: atom_id res chain seq x y z
N MET A 1 -31.12 -5.35 -11.79
CA MET A 1 -29.99 -4.78 -12.58
C MET A 1 -28.86 -4.51 -11.60
N ALA A 2 -27.66 -5.05 -11.83
CA ALA A 2 -26.50 -4.72 -10.99
C ALA A 2 -26.29 -3.20 -11.03
N ALA A 3 -26.08 -2.57 -9.86
CA ALA A 3 -25.78 -1.15 -9.79
C ALA A 3 -24.53 -0.88 -10.63
N ARG A 4 -24.59 0.14 -11.51
CA ARG A 4 -23.43 0.51 -12.34
C ARG A 4 -22.29 0.96 -11.42
N ALA A 5 -21.12 0.34 -11.56
CA ALA A 5 -19.95 0.70 -10.76
C ALA A 5 -19.62 2.20 -10.90
N PRO A 6 -19.24 2.89 -9.82
CA PRO A 6 -18.88 4.30 -9.85
C PRO A 6 -17.74 4.58 -10.84
N GLU A 7 -17.84 5.71 -11.53
CA GLU A 7 -16.85 6.16 -12.51
C GLU A 7 -15.94 7.24 -11.93
N TYR A 8 -14.63 7.01 -12.00
CA TYR A 8 -13.61 7.92 -11.50
C TYR A 8 -12.79 8.51 -12.66
N GLY A 9 -12.51 9.80 -12.55
CA GLY A 9 -11.55 10.51 -13.40
C GLY A 9 -10.15 10.50 -12.82
N LEU A 10 -9.24 11.20 -13.49
CA LEU A 10 -7.94 11.60 -12.94
C LEU A 10 -8.14 12.84 -12.05
N PHE A 11 -7.25 13.12 -11.11
CA PHE A 11 -7.29 14.37 -10.33
C PHE A 11 -6.08 15.22 -10.70
N ILE A 12 -6.29 16.30 -11.43
CA ILE A 12 -5.19 17.12 -11.97
C ILE A 12 -5.51 18.59 -11.69
N GLY A 13 -4.56 19.30 -11.06
CA GLY A 13 -4.72 20.73 -10.79
C GLY A 13 -5.94 21.06 -9.92
N GLY A 14 -6.29 20.18 -8.98
CA GLY A 14 -7.45 20.37 -8.10
C GLY A 14 -8.81 20.05 -8.75
N LYS A 15 -8.84 19.34 -9.88
CA LYS A 15 -10.09 18.97 -10.58
C LYS A 15 -10.10 17.51 -10.98
N TRP A 16 -11.25 16.88 -10.84
CA TRP A 16 -11.53 15.55 -11.40
C TRP A 16 -11.78 15.67 -12.91
N VAL A 17 -10.94 15.04 -13.73
CA VAL A 17 -11.01 15.07 -15.20
C VAL A 17 -11.31 13.69 -15.76
N SER A 18 -12.34 13.58 -16.61
CA SER A 18 -12.72 12.32 -17.27
C SER A 18 -12.99 12.57 -18.75
N PRO A 19 -11.94 12.63 -19.61
CA PRO A 19 -12.13 12.93 -21.02
C PRO A 19 -12.99 11.87 -21.71
N VAL A 20 -13.89 12.30 -22.60
CA VAL A 20 -14.82 11.43 -23.33
C VAL A 20 -14.05 10.48 -24.25
N GLY A 21 -14.50 9.23 -24.35
CA GLY A 21 -13.91 8.23 -25.25
C GLY A 21 -12.57 7.64 -24.80
N ARG A 22 -12.12 7.93 -23.57
CA ARG A 22 -10.88 7.36 -23.03
C ARG A 22 -11.04 5.89 -22.66
N THR A 23 -9.95 5.13 -22.86
CA THR A 23 -9.82 3.77 -22.34
C THR A 23 -10.00 3.77 -20.82
N ARG A 24 -10.76 2.81 -20.30
CA ARG A 24 -11.00 2.63 -18.87
C ARG A 24 -10.59 1.24 -18.43
N PHE A 25 -10.27 1.08 -17.16
CA PHE A 25 -10.11 -0.22 -16.51
C PHE A 25 -11.05 -0.31 -15.31
N GLN A 26 -11.32 -1.52 -14.84
CA GLN A 26 -12.17 -1.76 -13.68
C GLN A 26 -11.36 -2.33 -12.52
N THR A 27 -11.75 -1.96 -11.31
CA THR A 27 -11.42 -2.73 -10.10
C THR A 27 -12.52 -3.73 -9.84
N ILE A 28 -12.16 -4.86 -9.27
CA ILE A 28 -13.08 -5.97 -9.00
C ILE A 28 -13.04 -6.31 -7.52
N ASN A 29 -14.15 -6.77 -6.97
CA ASN A 29 -14.20 -7.32 -5.63
C ASN A 29 -13.60 -8.75 -5.67
N PRO A 30 -12.50 -9.04 -4.99
CA PRO A 30 -11.87 -10.36 -5.05
C PRO A 30 -12.72 -11.49 -4.43
N ALA A 31 -13.73 -11.16 -3.63
CA ALA A 31 -14.65 -12.16 -3.05
C ALA A 31 -15.79 -12.54 -4.02
N THR A 32 -16.15 -11.68 -4.98
CA THR A 32 -17.30 -11.89 -5.87
C THR A 32 -17.01 -11.76 -7.36
N ARG A 33 -15.83 -11.23 -7.73
CA ARG A 33 -15.41 -10.80 -9.08
C ARG A 33 -16.28 -9.72 -9.71
N GLU A 34 -17.16 -9.10 -8.94
CA GLU A 34 -18.01 -8.01 -9.43
C GLU A 34 -17.22 -6.70 -9.51
N PRO A 35 -17.47 -5.84 -10.52
CA PRO A 35 -16.81 -4.55 -10.62
C PRO A 35 -17.16 -3.61 -9.44
N VAL A 36 -16.14 -2.98 -8.85
CA VAL A 36 -16.28 -2.03 -7.72
C VAL A 36 -16.10 -0.57 -8.18
N GLY A 37 -15.33 -0.35 -9.25
CA GLY A 37 -15.13 0.98 -9.82
C GLY A 37 -14.62 0.93 -11.25
N SER A 38 -14.85 1.99 -12.02
CA SER A 38 -14.31 2.17 -13.38
C SER A 38 -13.46 3.43 -13.43
N PHE A 39 -12.24 3.33 -13.94
CA PHE A 39 -11.23 4.39 -13.87
C PHE A 39 -10.70 4.73 -15.25
N VAL A 40 -10.46 6.02 -15.51
CA VAL A 40 -9.72 6.45 -16.71
C VAL A 40 -8.32 5.83 -16.69
N SER A 41 -7.93 5.20 -17.79
CA SER A 41 -6.55 4.79 -18.02
C SER A 41 -5.78 5.99 -18.57
N GLY A 42 -4.97 6.60 -17.71
CA GLY A 42 -4.17 7.77 -18.05
C GLY A 42 -3.11 7.47 -19.10
N THR A 43 -2.72 8.51 -19.83
CA THR A 43 -1.66 8.46 -20.86
C THR A 43 -0.45 9.30 -20.43
N PRO A 44 0.68 9.21 -21.17
CA PRO A 44 1.82 10.07 -20.89
C PRO A 44 1.48 11.57 -20.91
N GLN A 45 0.52 12.00 -21.73
CA GLN A 45 0.06 13.39 -21.76
C GLN A 45 -0.66 13.80 -20.47
N ASP A 46 -1.44 12.90 -19.86
CA ASP A 46 -2.07 13.18 -18.56
C ASP A 46 -1.02 13.28 -17.46
N VAL A 47 0.03 12.45 -17.54
CA VAL A 47 1.20 12.54 -16.64
C VAL A 47 1.87 13.90 -16.80
N THR A 48 2.15 14.34 -18.03
CA THR A 48 2.70 15.67 -18.30
C THR A 48 1.81 16.77 -17.71
N ALA A 49 0.50 16.72 -17.91
CA ALA A 49 -0.43 17.71 -17.36
C ALA A 49 -0.44 17.72 -15.82
N ALA A 50 -0.35 16.54 -15.18
CA ALA A 50 -0.22 16.44 -13.72
C ALA A 50 1.11 17.02 -13.22
N ILE A 51 2.21 16.80 -13.95
CA ILE A 51 3.51 17.38 -13.63
C ILE A 51 3.50 18.90 -13.81
N ASP A 52 2.86 19.42 -14.87
CA ASP A 52 2.72 20.86 -15.11
C ASP A 52 1.96 21.53 -13.95
N ALA A 53 0.87 20.91 -13.50
CA ALA A 53 0.11 21.38 -12.34
C ALA A 53 0.93 21.33 -11.04
N ALA A 54 1.66 20.23 -10.79
CA ALA A 54 2.56 20.10 -9.64
C ALA A 54 3.71 21.10 -9.67
N HIS A 55 4.26 21.39 -10.85
CA HIS A 55 5.33 22.35 -11.04
C HIS A 55 4.84 23.78 -10.78
N ALA A 56 3.68 24.15 -11.32
CA ALA A 56 3.08 25.47 -11.11
C ALA A 56 2.71 25.72 -9.64
N ALA A 57 2.24 24.70 -8.92
CA ALA A 57 1.88 24.79 -7.50
C ALA A 57 3.11 24.85 -6.56
N PHE A 58 4.27 24.34 -7.00
CA PHE A 58 5.42 24.11 -6.14
C PHE A 58 5.96 25.36 -5.42
N PRO A 59 6.19 26.53 -6.08
CA PRO A 59 6.75 27.70 -5.41
C PRO A 59 5.88 28.15 -4.22
N LYS A 60 4.57 28.30 -4.43
CA LYS A 60 3.64 28.73 -3.37
C LYS A 60 3.53 27.70 -2.25
N TRP A 61 3.53 26.41 -2.59
CA TRP A 61 3.44 25.35 -1.58
C TRP A 61 4.71 25.23 -0.73
N ARG A 62 5.88 25.26 -1.37
CA ARG A 62 7.18 25.26 -0.69
C ARG A 62 7.27 26.41 0.32
N ASP A 63 6.82 27.59 -0.08
CA ASP A 63 6.94 28.82 0.71
C ASP A 63 5.85 28.92 1.80
N THR A 64 4.86 28.00 1.82
CA THR A 64 3.89 27.89 2.92
C THR A 64 4.60 27.39 4.17
N PRO A 65 4.54 28.08 5.34
CA PRO A 65 5.22 27.66 6.55
C PRO A 65 4.89 26.21 6.96
N ALA A 66 5.90 25.44 7.36
CA ALA A 66 5.74 24.02 7.70
C ALA A 66 4.65 23.74 8.76
N PRO A 67 4.46 24.57 9.81
CA PRO A 67 3.35 24.38 10.74
C PRO A 67 1.96 24.46 10.08
N HIS A 68 1.75 25.37 9.12
CA HIS A 68 0.48 25.47 8.39
C HIS A 68 0.23 24.29 7.47
N ARG A 69 1.28 23.70 6.90
CA ARG A 69 1.18 22.41 6.20
C ARG A 69 0.77 21.29 7.17
N GLY A 70 1.26 21.33 8.41
CA GLY A 70 0.82 20.44 9.50
C GLY A 70 -0.66 20.61 9.84
N ASP A 71 -1.14 21.86 9.99
CA ASP A 71 -2.56 22.15 10.25
C ASP A 71 -3.48 21.57 9.16
N LEU A 72 -3.05 21.62 7.89
CA LEU A 72 -3.75 20.96 6.79
C LEU A 72 -3.79 19.43 6.98
N LEU A 73 -2.67 18.80 7.30
CA LEU A 73 -2.64 17.34 7.54
C LEU A 73 -3.55 16.93 8.70
N LEU A 74 -3.65 17.73 9.76
CA LEU A 74 -4.62 17.48 10.84
C LEU A 74 -6.07 17.54 10.35
N ARG A 75 -6.40 18.45 9.42
CA ARG A 75 -7.73 18.46 8.77
C ARG A 75 -7.97 17.21 7.94
N VAL A 76 -6.96 16.73 7.21
CA VAL A 76 -7.04 15.46 6.46
C VAL A 76 -7.31 14.30 7.41
N ALA A 77 -6.58 14.20 8.53
CA ALA A 77 -6.81 13.18 9.54
C ALA A 77 -8.24 13.24 10.09
N ALA A 78 -8.79 14.44 10.34
CA ALA A 78 -10.17 14.60 10.78
C ALA A 78 -11.20 14.10 9.74
N VAL A 79 -10.97 14.37 8.45
CA VAL A 79 -11.80 13.85 7.35
C VAL A 79 -11.74 12.32 7.30
N LEU A 80 -10.55 11.74 7.36
CA LEU A 80 -10.36 10.28 7.37
C LEU A 80 -11.03 9.64 8.60
N LYS A 81 -10.90 10.23 9.79
CA LYS A 81 -11.58 9.78 11.03
C LYS A 81 -13.09 9.73 10.85
N ARG A 82 -13.68 10.79 10.31
CA ARG A 82 -15.13 10.88 10.08
C ARG A 82 -15.62 9.84 9.07
N ARG A 83 -14.82 9.52 8.05
CA ARG A 83 -15.15 8.56 6.99
C ARG A 83 -14.63 7.14 7.24
N LYS A 84 -14.05 6.85 8.41
CA LYS A 84 -13.30 5.60 8.68
C LYS A 84 -14.10 4.34 8.36
N GLU A 85 -15.36 4.30 8.76
CA GLU A 85 -16.22 3.12 8.54
C GLU A 85 -16.50 2.90 7.04
N GLU A 86 -16.87 3.96 6.33
CA GLU A 86 -17.12 3.94 4.89
C GLU A 86 -15.86 3.48 4.13
N LEU A 87 -14.73 4.12 4.41
CA LEU A 87 -13.44 3.80 3.78
C LEU A 87 -13.01 2.36 4.10
N GLY A 88 -13.21 1.90 5.33
CA GLY A 88 -12.89 0.52 5.72
C GLY A 88 -13.66 -0.51 4.90
N ARG A 89 -14.94 -0.25 4.61
CA ARG A 89 -15.76 -1.11 3.73
C ARG A 89 -15.26 -1.06 2.28
N ILE A 90 -14.90 0.12 1.77
CA ILE A 90 -14.32 0.27 0.42
C ILE A 90 -13.02 -0.53 0.30
N VAL A 91 -12.11 -0.41 1.28
CA VAL A 91 -10.87 -1.20 1.34
C VAL A 91 -11.18 -2.69 1.32
N THR A 92 -12.10 -3.16 2.17
CA THR A 92 -12.48 -4.57 2.21
C THR A 92 -13.08 -5.06 0.90
N GLN A 93 -13.94 -4.28 0.26
CA GLN A 93 -14.59 -4.65 -0.99
C GLN A 93 -13.63 -4.65 -2.18
N GLU A 94 -12.68 -3.72 -2.24
CA GLU A 94 -11.77 -3.58 -3.39
C GLU A 94 -10.48 -4.40 -3.23
N MET A 95 -9.94 -4.52 -2.01
CA MET A 95 -8.70 -5.25 -1.73
C MET A 95 -8.94 -6.69 -1.28
N GLY A 96 -10.04 -6.97 -0.57
CA GLY A 96 -10.40 -8.31 -0.08
C GLY A 96 -10.02 -8.62 1.36
N LYS A 97 -9.34 -7.71 2.08
CA LYS A 97 -9.04 -7.90 3.50
C LYS A 97 -10.29 -7.83 4.37
N VAL A 98 -10.32 -8.59 5.46
CA VAL A 98 -11.46 -8.62 6.40
C VAL A 98 -11.76 -7.23 6.96
N ILE A 99 -13.02 -6.95 7.31
CA ILE A 99 -13.48 -5.61 7.69
C ILE A 99 -12.72 -4.98 8.85
N ALA A 100 -12.26 -5.81 9.81
CA ALA A 100 -11.39 -5.35 10.88
C ALA A 100 -10.06 -4.77 10.33
N GLU A 101 -9.46 -5.45 9.36
CA GLU A 101 -8.22 -4.99 8.73
C GLU A 101 -8.47 -3.84 7.73
N GLY A 102 -9.62 -3.80 7.06
CA GLY A 102 -10.04 -2.65 6.25
C GLY A 102 -10.11 -1.37 7.07
N ARG A 103 -10.74 -1.44 8.26
CA ARG A 103 -10.75 -0.34 9.24
C ARG A 103 -9.35 -0.04 9.79
N GLY A 104 -8.52 -1.07 9.96
CA GLY A 104 -7.13 -0.95 10.40
C GLY A 104 -6.26 -0.17 9.41
N ASP A 105 -6.40 -0.43 8.11
CA ASP A 105 -5.69 0.30 7.03
C ASP A 105 -5.99 1.80 7.05
N VAL A 106 -7.26 2.15 7.27
CA VAL A 106 -7.68 3.55 7.39
C VAL A 106 -7.21 4.15 8.72
N GLN A 107 -7.19 3.38 9.80
CA GLN A 107 -6.64 3.85 11.08
C GLN A 107 -5.15 4.16 10.95
N GLU A 108 -4.38 3.29 10.32
CA GLU A 108 -2.96 3.49 10.09
C GLU A 108 -2.69 4.72 9.21
N SER A 109 -3.56 4.99 8.23
CA SER A 109 -3.54 6.24 7.47
C SER A 109 -3.71 7.46 8.38
N ILE A 110 -4.71 7.43 9.27
CA ILE A 110 -5.00 8.51 10.22
C ILE A 110 -3.78 8.75 11.12
N ASP A 111 -3.29 7.70 11.76
CA ASP A 111 -2.20 7.77 12.73
C ASP A 111 -0.93 8.32 12.09
N PHE A 112 -0.62 7.88 10.87
CA PHE A 112 0.55 8.37 10.14
C PHE A 112 0.40 9.83 9.70
N VAL A 113 -0.78 10.24 9.23
CA VAL A 113 -1.02 11.64 8.84
C VAL A 113 -0.88 12.56 10.07
N GLU A 114 -1.38 12.14 11.24
CA GLU A 114 -1.23 12.89 12.50
C GLU A 114 0.22 12.95 12.95
N TYR A 115 0.95 11.83 12.88
CA TYR A 115 2.38 11.78 13.17
C TYR A 115 3.16 12.75 12.29
N MET A 116 2.91 12.73 10.98
CA MET A 116 3.59 13.61 10.03
C MET A 116 3.18 15.07 10.18
N ALA A 117 1.95 15.38 10.58
CA ALA A 117 1.56 16.76 10.89
C ALA A 117 2.47 17.37 11.98
N GLY A 118 2.87 16.56 12.97
CA GLY A 118 3.81 16.95 14.02
C GLY A 118 5.20 17.32 13.51
N GLU A 119 5.62 16.79 12.35
CA GLU A 119 6.92 17.16 11.73
C GLU A 119 6.92 18.62 11.25
N GLY A 120 5.76 19.25 11.04
CA GLY A 120 5.66 20.66 10.67
C GLY A 120 6.33 21.62 11.65
N ARG A 121 6.54 21.19 12.90
CA ARG A 121 7.26 21.93 13.96
C ARG A 121 8.64 21.34 14.31
N ARG A 122 9.04 20.23 13.68
CA ARG A 122 10.26 19.46 14.00
C ARG A 122 11.25 19.33 12.83
N LEU A 123 11.02 20.02 11.72
CA LEU A 123 11.98 20.13 10.60
C LEU A 123 13.19 21.01 10.98
N VAL A 124 14.02 20.51 11.89
CA VAL A 124 15.21 21.21 12.39
C VAL A 124 16.41 21.07 11.44
N GLY A 125 17.25 22.10 11.44
CA GLY A 125 18.59 22.09 10.87
C GLY A 125 19.65 22.02 11.97
N GLU A 126 20.91 22.09 11.58
CA GLU A 126 22.05 22.07 12.50
C GLU A 126 22.82 23.37 12.39
N THR A 127 23.29 23.89 13.53
CA THR A 127 24.29 24.96 13.57
C THR A 127 25.59 24.35 14.06
N VAL A 128 26.68 24.57 13.32
CA VAL A 128 27.99 23.99 13.63
C VAL A 128 29.07 25.08 13.70
N PRO A 129 30.15 24.88 14.47
CA PRO A 129 31.27 25.83 14.50
C PRO A 129 31.91 26.03 13.13
N SER A 130 32.49 27.22 12.90
CA SER A 130 33.33 27.49 11.73
C SER A 130 34.79 27.59 12.15
N GLU A 131 35.69 26.98 11.36
CA GLU A 131 37.13 27.20 11.54
C GLU A 131 37.59 28.58 11.05
N LEU A 132 36.73 29.29 10.31
CA LEU A 132 37.02 30.62 9.77
C LEU A 132 36.40 31.71 10.65
N ARG A 133 37.17 32.78 10.91
CA ARG A 133 36.68 33.95 11.63
C ARG A 133 35.49 34.60 10.91
N SER A 134 34.53 35.09 11.68
CA SER A 134 33.35 35.80 11.18
C SER A 134 32.52 35.02 10.15
N LYS A 135 32.47 33.68 10.28
CA LYS A 135 31.59 32.81 9.47
C LYS A 135 30.61 32.04 10.35
N PHE A 136 29.40 31.88 9.83
CA PHE A 136 28.32 31.12 10.45
C PHE A 136 27.99 29.90 9.58
N CYS A 137 27.99 28.70 10.16
CA CYS A 137 27.67 27.47 9.45
C CYS A 137 26.33 26.92 9.95
N MET A 138 25.34 26.86 9.07
CA MET A 138 24.05 26.21 9.34
C MET A 138 23.58 25.35 8.17
N THR A 139 22.76 24.36 8.49
CA THR A 139 21.99 23.59 7.51
C THR A 139 20.50 23.89 7.67
N ILE A 140 19.77 23.85 6.56
CA ILE A 140 18.31 23.94 6.55
C ILE A 140 17.75 22.81 5.68
N ARG A 141 16.60 22.26 6.08
CA ARG A 141 15.88 21.26 5.27
C ARG A 141 15.06 21.99 4.19
N GLN A 142 15.17 21.54 2.95
CA GLN A 142 14.45 22.10 1.81
C GLN A 142 13.71 20.98 1.06
N PRO A 143 12.51 21.24 0.50
CA PRO A 143 11.83 20.26 -0.34
C PRO A 143 12.67 19.95 -1.58
N LYS A 144 12.49 18.72 -2.07
CA LYS A 144 13.17 18.22 -3.26
C LYS A 144 12.50 18.66 -4.55
N GLY A 145 11.21 19.00 -4.53
CA GLY A 145 10.46 19.39 -5.73
C GLY A 145 9.20 18.56 -5.90
N ILE A 146 9.05 17.96 -7.08
CA ILE A 146 7.96 17.04 -7.40
C ILE A 146 8.37 15.62 -6.99
N VAL A 147 7.49 14.96 -6.23
CA VAL A 147 7.64 13.56 -5.80
C VAL A 147 6.65 12.68 -6.56
N ALA A 148 7.14 11.63 -7.20
CA ALA A 148 6.30 10.56 -7.71
C ALA A 148 5.99 9.56 -6.59
N CYS A 149 4.73 9.45 -6.20
CA CYS A 149 4.28 8.42 -5.25
C CYS A 149 3.67 7.26 -6.03
N ILE A 150 4.28 6.08 -5.97
CA ILE A 150 3.80 4.87 -6.65
C ILE A 150 3.54 3.80 -5.58
N THR A 151 2.30 3.33 -5.46
CA THR A 151 1.87 2.48 -4.32
C THR A 151 1.36 1.12 -4.77
N PRO A 152 1.45 0.09 -3.91
CA PRO A 152 0.93 -1.23 -4.16
C PRO A 152 -0.57 -1.23 -3.84
N TRP A 153 -1.13 -2.44 -3.84
CA TRP A 153 -2.56 -2.68 -3.68
C TRP A 153 -2.97 -3.24 -2.33
N ASN A 154 -2.03 -3.74 -1.55
CA ASN A 154 -2.34 -4.49 -0.35
C ASN A 154 -2.71 -3.60 0.84
N PHE A 155 -2.19 -2.37 0.90
CA PHE A 155 -2.61 -1.34 1.85
C PHE A 155 -2.92 -0.03 1.12
N PRO A 156 -4.07 0.03 0.43
CA PRO A 156 -4.33 1.08 -0.55
C PRO A 156 -4.77 2.41 0.07
N THR A 157 -4.83 2.53 1.40
CA THR A 157 -4.99 3.83 2.08
C THR A 157 -3.75 4.21 2.90
N ALA A 158 -3.20 3.27 3.68
CA ALA A 158 -2.06 3.53 4.56
C ALA A 158 -0.80 3.88 3.77
N ILE A 159 -0.38 3.03 2.82
CA ILE A 159 0.87 3.26 2.06
C ILE A 159 0.84 4.56 1.24
N PRO A 160 -0.26 4.93 0.56
CA PRO A 160 -0.39 6.26 -0.01
C PRO A 160 -0.15 7.37 1.00
N ASN A 161 -0.79 7.32 2.18
CA ASN A 161 -0.62 8.34 3.20
C ASN A 161 0.79 8.37 3.81
N TRP A 162 1.48 7.23 3.91
CA TRP A 162 2.89 7.19 4.31
C TRP A 162 3.78 8.06 3.43
N LYS A 163 3.47 8.09 2.13
CA LYS A 163 4.24 8.83 1.14
C LYS A 163 3.75 10.26 0.99
N ILE A 164 2.43 10.44 0.88
CA ILE A 164 1.79 11.73 0.60
C ILE A 164 1.99 12.67 1.78
N ALA A 165 1.67 12.24 3.02
CA ALA A 165 1.80 13.10 4.19
C ALA A 165 3.26 13.54 4.40
N ALA A 166 4.22 12.63 4.20
CA ALA A 166 5.64 12.92 4.31
C ALA A 166 6.15 13.91 3.24
N ALA A 167 5.72 13.75 1.99
CA ALA A 167 6.07 14.67 0.92
C ALA A 167 5.42 16.06 1.11
N LEU A 168 4.16 16.11 1.56
CA LEU A 168 3.44 17.35 1.80
C LEU A 168 4.04 18.15 2.96
N ILE A 169 4.28 17.53 4.12
CA ILE A 169 4.81 18.27 5.27
C ILE A 169 6.19 18.85 5.00
N SER A 170 6.99 18.18 4.16
CA SER A 170 8.31 18.65 3.74
C SER A 170 8.27 19.70 2.63
N GLY A 171 7.09 20.08 2.12
CA GLY A 171 6.89 21.16 1.16
C GLY A 171 7.00 20.74 -0.31
N ASN A 172 6.88 19.44 -0.61
CA ASN A 172 6.89 18.91 -1.97
C ASN A 172 5.48 18.88 -2.58
N THR A 173 5.41 18.98 -3.90
CA THR A 173 4.20 18.64 -4.68
C THR A 173 4.29 17.21 -5.20
N ILE A 174 3.15 16.59 -5.50
CA ILE A 174 3.05 15.15 -5.70
C ILE A 174 2.31 14.83 -6.99
N VAL A 175 2.83 13.82 -7.71
CA VAL A 175 2.04 13.05 -8.68
C VAL A 175 1.94 11.62 -8.18
N PHE A 176 0.72 11.23 -7.83
CA PHE A 176 0.37 9.97 -7.21
C PHE A 176 -0.20 9.00 -8.26
N LYS A 177 0.35 7.80 -8.31
CA LYS A 177 -0.12 6.70 -9.15
C LYS A 177 -0.30 5.44 -8.31
N PRO A 178 -1.55 5.05 -7.99
CA PRO A 178 -1.81 3.82 -7.26
C PRO A 178 -1.67 2.58 -8.14
N ALA A 179 -1.69 1.41 -7.51
CA ALA A 179 -1.93 0.14 -8.20
C ALA A 179 -3.36 0.12 -8.78
N SER A 180 -3.50 -0.40 -10.01
CA SER A 180 -4.77 -0.34 -10.72
C SER A 180 -5.90 -1.12 -10.05
N ASN A 181 -5.61 -2.22 -9.36
CA ASN A 181 -6.61 -3.08 -8.72
C ASN A 181 -7.26 -2.47 -7.48
N THR A 182 -6.72 -1.39 -6.91
CA THR A 182 -7.28 -0.69 -5.72
C THR A 182 -7.33 0.82 -5.91
N ALA A 183 -7.58 1.24 -7.15
CA ALA A 183 -7.61 2.65 -7.53
C ALA A 183 -8.77 3.42 -6.87
N GLY A 184 -9.85 2.76 -6.43
CA GLY A 184 -10.98 3.38 -5.73
C GLY A 184 -10.59 3.88 -4.35
N CYS A 185 -9.92 3.04 -3.56
CA CYS A 185 -9.34 3.42 -2.27
C CYS A 185 -8.44 4.65 -2.41
N ALA A 186 -7.58 4.66 -3.42
CA ALA A 186 -6.68 5.78 -3.70
C ALA A 186 -7.41 7.07 -4.10
N ALA A 187 -8.48 6.97 -4.89
CA ALA A 187 -9.33 8.10 -5.23
C ALA A 187 -9.98 8.70 -3.98
N GLU A 188 -10.45 7.86 -3.06
CA GLU A 188 -11.05 8.31 -1.80
C GLU A 188 -10.05 8.96 -0.85
N VAL A 189 -8.79 8.50 -0.82
CA VAL A 189 -7.70 9.21 -0.14
C VAL A 189 -7.55 10.61 -0.73
N VAL A 190 -7.51 10.75 -2.07
CA VAL A 190 -7.38 12.06 -2.73
C VAL A 190 -8.57 12.97 -2.43
N ARG A 191 -9.80 12.44 -2.38
CA ARG A 191 -10.99 13.20 -1.94
C ARG A 191 -10.85 13.71 -0.51
N ALA A 192 -10.24 12.96 0.39
CA ALA A 192 -10.00 13.43 1.76
C ALA A 192 -9.06 14.65 1.80
N TYR A 193 -8.02 14.67 0.95
CA TYR A 193 -7.14 15.84 0.79
C TYR A 193 -7.84 17.03 0.13
N GLU A 194 -8.67 16.78 -0.89
CA GLU A 194 -9.50 17.79 -1.54
C GLU A 194 -10.44 18.46 -0.52
N GLU A 195 -11.18 17.66 0.25
CA GLU A 195 -12.11 18.15 1.27
C GLU A 195 -11.41 18.93 2.39
N ALA A 196 -10.20 18.53 2.77
CA ALA A 196 -9.39 19.25 3.77
C ALA A 196 -8.86 20.61 3.28
N GLY A 197 -9.08 20.95 2.01
CA GLY A 197 -8.69 22.22 1.39
C GLY A 197 -7.25 22.23 0.88
N LEU A 198 -6.74 21.09 0.40
CA LEU A 198 -5.42 21.05 -0.23
C LEU A 198 -5.38 21.98 -1.46
N PRO A 199 -4.36 22.85 -1.61
CA PRO A 199 -4.29 23.75 -2.75
C PRO A 199 -4.24 23.01 -4.10
N PRO A 200 -4.88 23.56 -5.16
CA PRO A 200 -4.86 22.96 -6.48
C PRO A 200 -3.44 22.66 -7.00
N GLY A 201 -3.25 21.46 -7.55
CA GLY A 201 -1.99 21.02 -8.13
C GLY A 201 -0.94 20.51 -7.13
N VAL A 202 -1.15 20.68 -5.81
CA VAL A 202 -0.19 20.17 -4.81
C VAL A 202 -0.18 18.64 -4.75
N LEU A 203 -1.34 18.01 -4.92
CA LEU A 203 -1.50 16.57 -5.13
C LEU A 203 -2.25 16.33 -6.43
N ASN A 204 -1.74 15.43 -7.26
CA ASN A 204 -2.38 15.01 -8.51
C ASN A 204 -2.45 13.48 -8.54
N LEU A 205 -3.55 12.91 -9.02
CA LEU A 205 -3.77 11.48 -9.18
C LEU A 205 -3.82 11.12 -10.67
N VAL A 206 -2.96 10.20 -11.09
CA VAL A 206 -3.01 9.61 -12.42
C VAL A 206 -3.09 8.08 -12.30
N THR A 207 -4.20 7.51 -12.75
CA THR A 207 -4.45 6.07 -12.80
C THR A 207 -4.04 5.49 -14.14
N GLY A 208 -3.66 4.20 -14.19
CA GLY A 208 -3.28 3.52 -15.44
C GLY A 208 -2.20 2.47 -15.21
N SER A 209 -1.70 1.84 -16.28
CA SER A 209 -0.72 0.74 -16.15
C SER A 209 0.66 1.22 -15.68
N GLY A 210 1.41 0.33 -15.02
CA GLY A 210 2.81 0.60 -14.64
C GLY A 210 3.68 0.90 -15.87
N GLY A 211 3.54 0.09 -16.93
CA GLY A 211 4.32 0.22 -18.16
C GLY A 211 4.09 1.50 -18.97
N VAL A 212 2.97 2.21 -18.74
CA VAL A 212 2.67 3.48 -19.42
C VAL A 212 2.81 4.65 -18.45
N VAL A 213 1.89 4.77 -17.49
CA VAL A 213 1.84 5.90 -16.55
C VAL A 213 3.01 5.85 -15.57
N GLY A 214 3.35 4.65 -15.06
CA GLY A 214 4.47 4.48 -14.13
C GLY A 214 5.80 4.83 -14.80
N ASN A 215 6.04 4.31 -16.00
CA ASN A 215 7.25 4.63 -16.78
C ASN A 215 7.37 6.12 -17.06
N ALA A 216 6.29 6.79 -17.50
CA ALA A 216 6.30 8.24 -17.74
C ALA A 216 6.68 9.05 -16.49
N LEU A 217 6.21 8.65 -15.31
CA LEU A 217 6.60 9.31 -14.05
C LEU A 217 8.07 9.10 -13.69
N VAL A 218 8.58 7.89 -13.86
CA VAL A 218 9.95 7.53 -13.47
C VAL A 218 10.99 8.20 -14.38
N THR A 219 10.68 8.36 -15.68
CA THR A 219 11.61 8.93 -16.66
C THR A 219 11.52 10.46 -16.76
N GLU A 220 10.47 11.10 -16.25
CA GLU A 220 10.31 12.55 -16.29
C GLU A 220 11.49 13.29 -15.60
N PRO A 221 12.17 14.23 -16.28
CA PRO A 221 13.30 14.96 -15.71
C PRO A 221 12.95 15.94 -14.58
N ARG A 222 11.70 16.45 -14.52
CA ARG A 222 11.26 17.39 -13.47
C ARG A 222 10.96 16.72 -12.13
N ILE A 223 10.78 15.39 -12.11
CA ILE A 223 10.59 14.61 -10.88
C ILE A 223 11.95 14.37 -10.22
N ARG A 224 12.08 14.77 -8.95
CA ARG A 224 13.35 14.69 -8.19
C ARG A 224 13.41 13.51 -7.24
N THR A 225 12.25 12.98 -6.86
CA THR A 225 12.15 11.85 -5.92
C THR A 225 11.07 10.89 -6.38
N ILE A 226 11.38 9.60 -6.34
CA ILE A 226 10.45 8.52 -6.59
C ILE A 226 10.30 7.74 -5.29
N SER A 227 9.08 7.67 -4.76
CA SER A 227 8.75 6.79 -3.63
C SER A 227 7.88 5.65 -4.14
N PHE A 228 8.48 4.47 -4.26
CA PHE A 228 7.84 3.28 -4.79
C PHE A 228 7.72 2.21 -3.70
N THR A 229 6.55 1.57 -3.65
CA THR A 229 6.36 0.32 -2.90
C THR A 229 5.68 -0.69 -3.82
N GLY A 230 6.23 -1.91 -3.90
CA GLY A 230 5.74 -2.93 -4.83
C GLY A 230 6.67 -4.14 -4.92
N GLY A 231 6.62 -4.86 -6.04
CA GLY A 231 7.46 -6.05 -6.25
C GLY A 231 8.92 -5.71 -6.56
N VAL A 232 9.82 -6.62 -6.20
CA VAL A 232 11.28 -6.48 -6.38
C VAL A 232 11.67 -6.15 -7.82
N ASP A 233 11.13 -6.88 -8.82
CA ASP A 233 11.54 -6.70 -10.22
C ASP A 233 11.14 -5.34 -10.77
N THR A 234 9.93 -4.87 -10.45
CA THR A 234 9.50 -3.51 -10.77
C THR A 234 10.34 -2.47 -10.01
N GLY A 235 10.68 -2.73 -8.74
CA GLY A 235 11.54 -1.87 -7.95
C GLY A 235 12.93 -1.68 -8.57
N ARG A 236 13.55 -2.76 -9.05
CA ARG A 236 14.84 -2.72 -9.76
C ARG A 236 14.75 -1.86 -11.03
N ASP A 237 13.72 -2.07 -11.84
CA ASP A 237 13.48 -1.27 -13.05
C ASP A 237 13.30 0.23 -12.72
N VAL A 238 12.51 0.55 -11.69
CA VAL A 238 12.35 1.92 -11.19
C VAL A 238 13.68 2.51 -10.73
N TYR A 239 14.51 1.76 -10.02
CA TYR A 239 15.82 2.22 -9.56
C TYR A 239 16.75 2.57 -10.73
N VAL A 240 16.88 1.66 -11.71
CA VAL A 240 17.76 1.83 -12.87
C VAL A 240 17.36 3.07 -13.68
N LYS A 241 16.07 3.22 -13.97
CA LYS A 241 15.55 4.39 -14.70
C LYS A 241 15.68 5.68 -13.88
N GLY A 242 15.44 5.62 -12.57
CA GLY A 242 15.62 6.77 -11.68
C GLY A 242 17.07 7.26 -11.63
N ALA A 243 18.04 6.34 -11.62
CA ALA A 243 19.46 6.62 -11.59
C ALA A 243 19.96 7.41 -12.81
N GLN A 244 19.37 7.20 -13.99
CA GLN A 244 19.70 7.96 -15.21
C GLN A 244 19.50 9.47 -15.04
N GLY A 245 18.55 9.88 -14.18
CA GLY A 245 18.31 11.28 -13.85
C GLY A 245 18.85 11.72 -12.50
N LEU A 246 19.70 10.91 -11.85
CA LEU A 246 20.19 11.11 -10.48
C LEU A 246 19.06 11.41 -9.48
N LYS A 247 17.90 10.78 -9.67
CA LYS A 247 16.74 10.95 -8.80
C LYS A 247 16.99 10.25 -7.47
N MET A 248 16.43 10.78 -6.39
CA MET A 248 16.35 10.04 -5.13
C MET A 248 15.26 8.95 -5.28
N VAL A 249 15.63 7.69 -5.12
CA VAL A 249 14.70 6.57 -5.26
C VAL A 249 14.55 5.87 -3.90
N HIS A 250 13.35 5.88 -3.36
CA HIS A 250 12.98 5.15 -2.14
C HIS A 250 12.14 3.93 -2.52
N LEU A 251 12.62 2.74 -2.16
CA LEU A 251 12.04 1.46 -2.56
C LEU A 251 11.69 0.61 -1.34
N GLU A 252 10.46 0.12 -1.30
CA GLU A 252 9.99 -0.89 -0.34
C GLU A 252 9.47 -2.11 -1.13
N LEU A 253 10.18 -3.24 -1.08
CA LEU A 253 10.12 -4.28 -2.13
C LEU A 253 9.65 -5.68 -1.69
N GLY A 254 8.98 -5.79 -0.55
CA GLY A 254 8.54 -7.07 0.03
C GLY A 254 9.60 -7.72 0.93
N GLY A 255 9.35 -8.95 1.37
CA GLY A 255 10.21 -9.65 2.32
C GLY A 255 9.93 -11.14 2.42
N LYS A 256 10.83 -11.86 3.10
CA LYS A 256 10.67 -13.27 3.49
C LYS A 256 10.91 -13.36 5.00
N ASN A 257 9.92 -12.90 5.75
CA ASN A 257 10.11 -12.53 7.16
C ASN A 257 9.98 -13.76 8.06
N PRO A 258 11.00 -14.05 8.89
CA PRO A 258 10.94 -15.11 9.88
C PRO A 258 10.28 -14.65 11.18
N VAL A 259 9.48 -15.53 11.78
CA VAL A 259 9.24 -15.53 13.23
C VAL A 259 10.06 -16.66 13.83
N ILE A 260 10.84 -16.36 14.87
CA ILE A 260 11.70 -17.31 15.58
C ILE A 260 11.15 -17.47 16.99
N LEU A 261 10.74 -18.68 17.35
CA LEU A 261 10.26 -19.01 18.69
C LEU A 261 11.29 -19.88 19.40
N MET A 262 11.79 -19.38 20.54
CA MET A 262 12.74 -20.06 21.40
C MET A 262 12.01 -20.96 22.40
N GLU A 263 12.75 -21.80 23.12
CA GLU A 263 12.21 -22.81 24.05
C GLU A 263 11.40 -22.22 25.21
N ASP A 264 11.61 -20.95 25.54
CA ASP A 264 10.95 -20.21 26.62
C ASP A 264 9.82 -19.29 26.12
N ALA A 265 9.48 -19.37 24.83
CA ALA A 265 8.42 -18.55 24.25
C ALA A 265 7.06 -18.83 24.90
N ASP A 266 6.29 -17.77 25.14
CA ASP A 266 4.86 -17.91 25.46
C ASP A 266 4.13 -18.45 24.23
N LEU A 267 3.84 -19.75 24.24
CA LEU A 267 3.27 -20.46 23.09
C LEU A 267 1.87 -19.96 22.72
N ARG A 268 1.08 -19.43 23.68
CA ARG A 268 -0.26 -18.92 23.39
C ARG A 268 -0.17 -17.57 22.70
N LEU A 269 0.63 -16.65 23.24
CA LEU A 269 0.87 -15.35 22.60
C LEU A 269 1.52 -15.54 21.22
N ALA A 270 2.46 -16.46 21.11
CA ALA A 270 3.14 -16.77 19.85
C ALA A 270 2.18 -17.35 18.80
N LEU A 271 1.21 -18.20 19.22
CA LEU A 271 0.21 -18.73 18.31
C LEU A 271 -0.62 -17.61 17.67
N ASP A 272 -1.14 -16.69 18.47
CA ASP A 272 -1.93 -15.54 17.98
C ASP A 272 -1.10 -14.65 17.04
N GLY A 273 0.14 -14.34 17.44
CA GLY A 273 1.07 -13.56 16.62
C GLY A 273 1.42 -14.22 15.29
N VAL A 274 1.64 -15.54 15.28
CA VAL A 274 1.93 -16.30 14.06
C VAL A 274 0.72 -16.37 13.15
N LEU A 275 -0.48 -16.62 13.68
CA LEU A 275 -1.71 -16.68 12.88
C LEU A 275 -2.00 -15.34 12.22
N PHE A 276 -1.97 -14.24 12.98
CA PHE A 276 -2.16 -12.90 12.44
C PHE A 276 -1.05 -12.53 11.44
N GLY A 277 0.21 -12.83 11.76
CA GLY A 277 1.34 -12.51 10.91
C GLY A 277 1.36 -13.28 9.58
N ALA A 278 0.94 -14.55 9.59
CA ALA A 278 0.98 -15.42 8.40
C ALA A 278 -0.29 -15.32 7.55
N PHE A 279 -1.46 -15.26 8.19
CA PHE A 279 -2.76 -15.36 7.51
C PHE A 279 -3.56 -14.06 7.51
N GLY A 280 -3.15 -13.05 8.30
CA GLY A 280 -3.69 -11.70 8.22
C GLY A 280 -3.53 -11.14 6.81
N THR A 281 -4.57 -10.49 6.29
CA THR A 281 -4.66 -10.02 4.89
C THR A 281 -4.38 -11.14 3.88
N SER A 282 -4.70 -12.39 4.24
CA SER A 282 -4.43 -13.59 3.44
C SER A 282 -2.94 -13.74 3.08
N GLY A 283 -2.05 -13.31 3.99
CA GLY A 283 -0.59 -13.32 3.82
C GLY A 283 -0.03 -12.21 2.91
N GLN A 284 -0.87 -11.29 2.44
CA GLN A 284 -0.50 -10.27 1.45
C GLN A 284 0.10 -9.02 2.09
N ARG A 285 1.06 -9.19 3.02
CA ARG A 285 1.79 -8.09 3.68
C ARG A 285 3.28 -8.21 3.38
N CYS A 286 3.97 -7.08 3.20
CA CYS A 286 5.43 -7.10 3.01
C CYS A 286 6.17 -7.65 4.25
N THR A 287 5.57 -7.51 5.43
CA THR A 287 6.04 -8.00 6.72
C THR A 287 5.40 -9.32 7.15
N ALA A 288 4.66 -10.01 6.27
CA ALA A 288 3.97 -11.25 6.61
C ALA A 288 4.95 -12.33 7.10
N THR A 289 4.53 -13.08 8.10
CA THR A 289 5.22 -14.26 8.63
C THR A 289 5.13 -15.38 7.60
N SER A 290 6.11 -15.43 6.71
CA SER A 290 6.19 -16.43 5.64
C SER A 290 7.20 -17.53 5.94
N ARG A 291 7.87 -17.45 7.10
CA ARG A 291 8.77 -18.47 7.63
C ARG A 291 8.61 -18.52 9.15
N LEU A 292 8.30 -19.70 9.68
CA LEU A 292 8.27 -19.95 11.11
C LEU A 292 9.44 -20.87 11.46
N ILE A 293 10.25 -20.46 12.43
CA ILE A 293 11.42 -21.20 12.92
C ILE A 293 11.17 -21.49 14.39
N LEU A 294 11.08 -22.77 14.74
CA LEU A 294 10.76 -23.22 16.08
C LEU A 294 11.99 -23.90 16.69
N HIS A 295 12.27 -23.61 17.96
CA HIS A 295 13.22 -24.38 18.74
C HIS A 295 12.73 -25.83 18.90
N GLU A 296 13.65 -26.80 18.79
CA GLU A 296 13.33 -28.24 18.79
C GLU A 296 12.44 -28.68 19.97
N LYS A 297 12.68 -28.12 21.17
CA LYS A 297 11.93 -28.43 22.40
C LYS A 297 10.44 -28.08 22.34
N ILE A 298 10.04 -27.12 21.52
CA ILE A 298 8.63 -26.67 21.40
C ILE A 298 8.01 -27.05 20.06
N TYR A 299 8.78 -27.71 19.19
CA TYR A 299 8.41 -27.95 17.79
C TYR A 299 7.09 -28.70 17.66
N ASP A 300 6.99 -29.88 18.29
CA ASP A 300 5.83 -30.75 18.15
C ASP A 300 4.58 -30.13 18.81
N GLU A 301 4.74 -29.53 19.99
CA GLU A 301 3.65 -28.88 20.72
C GLU A 301 3.09 -27.70 19.92
N PHE A 302 3.94 -26.76 19.52
CA PHE A 302 3.51 -25.56 18.82
C PHE A 302 2.94 -25.87 17.43
N LEU A 303 3.56 -26.81 16.69
CA LEU A 303 3.03 -27.24 15.40
C LEU A 303 1.66 -27.91 15.57
N GLY A 304 1.48 -28.72 16.62
CA GLY A 304 0.17 -29.30 16.97
C GLY A 304 -0.89 -28.22 17.21
N MET A 305 -0.58 -27.24 18.05
CA MET A 305 -1.47 -26.10 18.34
C MET A 305 -1.85 -25.32 17.07
N LEU A 306 -0.86 -25.03 16.21
CA LEU A 306 -1.07 -24.30 14.97
C LEU A 306 -1.98 -25.07 14.00
N LEU A 307 -1.71 -26.36 13.79
CA LEU A 307 -2.52 -27.19 12.89
C LEU A 307 -3.95 -27.35 13.40
N GLU A 308 -4.15 -27.50 14.70
CA GLU A 308 -5.48 -27.61 15.30
C GLU A 308 -6.29 -26.33 15.09
N ARG A 309 -5.68 -25.16 15.35
CA ARG A 309 -6.32 -23.87 15.14
C ARG A 309 -6.67 -23.63 13.67
N LEU A 310 -5.83 -24.09 12.74
CA LEU A 310 -6.05 -23.90 11.30
C LEU A 310 -7.16 -24.77 10.71
N LYS A 311 -7.48 -25.92 11.30
CA LYS A 311 -8.63 -26.76 10.87
C LYS A 311 -9.97 -26.01 10.94
N HIS A 312 -10.06 -25.04 11.84
CA HIS A 312 -11.27 -24.26 12.10
C HIS A 312 -11.07 -22.77 11.78
N PHE A 313 -10.08 -22.41 10.95
CA PHE A 313 -9.80 -21.02 10.62
C PHE A 313 -10.90 -20.45 9.70
N PRO A 314 -11.66 -19.42 10.13
CA PRO A 314 -12.76 -18.88 9.34
C PRO A 314 -12.26 -18.14 8.09
N VAL A 315 -12.49 -18.74 6.92
CA VAL A 315 -12.23 -18.14 5.60
C VAL A 315 -13.57 -17.87 4.91
N GLY A 316 -13.76 -16.69 4.33
CA GLY A 316 -15.02 -16.37 3.65
C GLY A 316 -15.22 -14.88 3.35
N ASN A 317 -16.47 -14.46 3.20
CA ASN A 317 -16.83 -13.08 2.93
C ASN A 317 -16.15 -12.09 3.90
N PRO A 318 -15.26 -11.21 3.40
CA PRO A 318 -14.45 -10.36 4.27
C PRO A 318 -15.27 -9.25 4.96
N LEU A 319 -16.54 -9.04 4.59
CA LEU A 319 -17.44 -8.13 5.30
C LEU A 319 -18.12 -8.74 6.52
N ASP A 320 -18.11 -10.07 6.68
CA ASP A 320 -18.58 -10.72 7.90
C ASP A 320 -17.50 -10.60 8.99
N ALA A 321 -17.86 -10.00 10.12
CA ALA A 321 -16.96 -9.76 11.24
C ALA A 321 -16.47 -11.05 11.93
N LYS A 322 -17.06 -12.21 11.63
CA LYS A 322 -16.63 -13.53 12.12
C LYS A 322 -15.51 -14.16 11.28
N ILE A 323 -15.27 -13.63 10.08
CA ILE A 323 -14.24 -14.15 9.18
C ILE A 323 -12.88 -13.58 9.56
N GLU A 324 -11.87 -14.45 9.59
CA GLU A 324 -10.49 -14.09 9.96
C GLU A 324 -9.59 -13.96 8.72
N MET A 325 -9.94 -14.59 7.60
CA MET A 325 -9.19 -14.51 6.34
C MET A 325 -10.11 -14.37 5.13
N GLY A 326 -9.81 -13.38 4.30
CA GLY A 326 -10.55 -13.09 3.07
C GLY A 326 -9.94 -13.77 1.83
N PRO A 327 -10.42 -13.43 0.63
CA PRO A 327 -9.79 -13.86 -0.62
C PRO A 327 -8.41 -13.23 -0.82
N VAL A 328 -7.62 -13.80 -1.74
CA VAL A 328 -6.45 -13.13 -2.29
C VAL A 328 -6.88 -12.07 -3.31
N ALA A 329 -6.05 -11.04 -3.51
CA ALA A 329 -6.50 -9.78 -4.10
C ALA A 329 -6.84 -9.83 -5.61
N SER A 330 -6.41 -10.86 -6.33
CA SER A 330 -6.71 -11.00 -7.76
C SER A 330 -6.47 -12.43 -8.27
N GLU A 331 -6.98 -12.70 -9.47
CA GLU A 331 -6.72 -13.94 -10.21
C GLU A 331 -5.22 -14.19 -10.42
N ASP A 332 -4.44 -13.13 -10.72
CA ASP A 332 -2.98 -13.25 -10.87
C ASP A 332 -2.29 -13.65 -9.57
N GLN A 333 -2.75 -13.13 -8.42
CA GLN A 333 -2.24 -13.56 -7.12
C GLN A 333 -2.64 -15.00 -6.82
N GLU A 334 -3.90 -15.36 -7.09
CA GLU A 334 -4.39 -16.74 -6.90
C GLU A 334 -3.55 -17.74 -7.69
N ARG A 335 -3.37 -17.49 -8.99
CA ARG A 335 -2.55 -18.33 -9.88
C ARG A 335 -1.13 -18.49 -9.34
N LYS A 336 -0.48 -17.38 -8.98
CA LYS A 336 0.89 -17.41 -8.46
C LYS A 336 1.01 -18.19 -7.15
N ILE A 337 0.06 -18.02 -6.23
CA ILE A 337 0.07 -18.76 -4.96
C ILE A 337 -0.14 -20.25 -5.20
N LEU A 338 -1.08 -20.63 -6.07
CA LEU A 338 -1.30 -22.03 -6.44
C LEU A 338 -0.08 -22.66 -7.12
N GLU A 339 0.62 -21.93 -7.98
CA GLU A 339 1.90 -22.38 -8.57
C GLU A 339 2.95 -22.69 -7.48
N PHE A 340 3.10 -21.82 -6.48
CA PHE A 340 4.03 -22.04 -5.37
C PHE A 340 3.60 -23.18 -4.44
N ILE A 341 2.30 -23.39 -4.27
CA ILE A 341 1.76 -24.56 -3.56
C ILE A 341 2.14 -25.86 -4.28
N GLU A 342 2.03 -25.90 -5.62
CA GLU A 342 2.43 -27.08 -6.40
C GLU A 342 3.95 -27.31 -6.39
N ILE A 343 4.76 -26.26 -6.33
CA ILE A 343 6.20 -26.37 -6.07
C ILE A 343 6.42 -26.96 -4.67
N GLY A 344 5.72 -26.44 -3.66
CA GLY A 344 5.89 -26.88 -2.29
C GLY A 344 5.53 -28.35 -2.08
N LYS A 345 4.49 -28.86 -2.74
CA LYS A 345 4.13 -30.29 -2.71
C LYS A 345 5.22 -31.22 -3.26
N LYS A 346 6.12 -30.70 -4.10
CA LYS A 346 7.24 -31.47 -4.68
C LYS A 346 8.50 -31.45 -3.82
N GLU A 347 8.67 -30.41 -2.99
CA GLU A 347 9.93 -30.13 -2.28
C GLU A 347 9.82 -30.20 -0.76
N ALA A 348 8.60 -30.16 -0.22
CA ALA A 348 8.33 -30.07 1.20
C ALA A 348 7.12 -30.92 1.60
N LYS A 349 6.95 -31.11 2.91
CA LYS A 349 5.82 -31.86 3.44
C LYS A 349 4.65 -30.92 3.70
N LEU A 350 3.58 -31.07 2.93
CA LEU A 350 2.32 -30.36 3.17
C LEU A 350 1.69 -30.84 4.49
N ARG A 351 1.47 -29.93 5.45
CA ARG A 351 0.88 -30.25 6.76
C ARG A 351 -0.62 -29.95 6.81
N ILE A 352 -1.07 -28.89 6.15
CA ILE A 352 -2.50 -28.52 6.02
C ILE A 352 -2.70 -27.61 4.80
N GLY A 353 -3.90 -27.60 4.24
CA GLY A 353 -4.31 -26.71 3.15
C GLY A 353 -3.75 -27.12 1.78
N GLY A 354 -3.26 -26.13 1.04
CA GLY A 354 -2.60 -26.33 -0.26
C GLY A 354 -3.56 -26.46 -1.43
N ARG A 355 -4.77 -25.88 -1.34
CA ARG A 355 -5.77 -25.88 -2.42
C ARG A 355 -6.58 -24.59 -2.45
N LYS A 356 -7.23 -24.37 -3.58
CA LYS A 356 -8.32 -23.40 -3.73
C LYS A 356 -9.57 -23.93 -3.00
N LEU A 357 -10.31 -23.05 -2.33
CA LEU A 357 -11.60 -23.38 -1.74
C LEU A 357 -12.68 -23.45 -2.83
N HIS A 358 -13.61 -24.40 -2.71
CA HIS A 358 -14.65 -24.68 -3.70
C HIS A 358 -16.04 -24.77 -3.07
N GLY A 359 -17.07 -24.46 -3.86
CA GLY A 359 -18.46 -24.52 -3.46
C GLY A 359 -19.00 -23.20 -2.89
N GLY A 360 -20.29 -22.95 -3.10
CA GLY A 360 -21.01 -21.82 -2.51
C GLY A 360 -20.42 -20.46 -2.88
N GLU A 361 -20.02 -19.67 -1.88
CA GLU A 361 -19.42 -18.34 -2.11
C GLU A 361 -18.00 -18.40 -2.66
N TYR A 362 -17.27 -19.49 -2.42
CA TYR A 362 -15.85 -19.62 -2.80
C TYR A 362 -15.66 -19.66 -4.32
N ASP A 363 -16.61 -20.23 -5.06
CA ASP A 363 -16.55 -20.32 -6.53
C ASP A 363 -16.60 -18.94 -7.20
N ARG A 364 -17.14 -17.93 -6.50
CA ARG A 364 -17.26 -16.54 -7.00
C ARG A 364 -16.01 -15.71 -6.75
N GLY A 365 -15.12 -16.13 -5.85
CA GLY A 365 -13.96 -15.34 -5.42
C GLY A 365 -12.62 -16.01 -5.68
N PHE A 366 -11.59 -15.48 -5.05
CA PHE A 366 -10.22 -15.98 -5.08
C PHE A 366 -9.81 -16.50 -3.69
N PHE A 367 -10.42 -17.59 -3.23
CA PHE A 367 -10.23 -18.11 -1.88
C PHE A 367 -9.25 -19.29 -1.86
N ILE A 368 -8.24 -19.22 -1.01
CA ILE A 368 -7.21 -20.25 -0.86
C ILE A 368 -7.17 -20.69 0.60
N GLU A 369 -7.00 -22.00 0.84
CA GLU A 369 -6.86 -22.55 2.18
C GLU A 369 -5.60 -22.00 2.89
N PRO A 370 -5.67 -21.73 4.21
CA PRO A 370 -4.46 -21.48 4.99
C PRO A 370 -3.54 -22.71 4.87
N THR A 371 -2.31 -22.47 4.43
CA THR A 371 -1.40 -23.54 3.99
C THR A 371 -0.13 -23.53 4.82
N ILE A 372 0.26 -24.69 5.35
CA ILE A 372 1.54 -24.88 6.05
C ILE A 372 2.33 -25.98 5.35
N PHE A 373 3.57 -25.67 5.00
CA PHE A 373 4.58 -26.63 4.59
C PHE A 373 5.65 -26.75 5.68
N GLU A 374 6.01 -27.99 6.00
CA GLU A 374 7.21 -28.33 6.78
C GLU A 374 8.34 -28.58 5.78
N THR A 375 9.44 -27.82 5.90
CA THR A 375 10.54 -27.82 4.93
C THR A 375 11.91 -27.72 5.58
N ALA A 376 12.95 -28.06 4.83
CA ALA A 376 14.34 -27.91 5.22
C ALA A 376 14.93 -26.57 4.73
N HIS A 377 16.07 -26.17 5.29
CA HIS A 377 16.79 -25.00 4.79
C HIS A 377 17.20 -25.17 3.31
N GLY A 378 17.02 -24.13 2.51
CA GLY A 378 17.42 -24.11 1.10
C GLY A 378 16.31 -24.45 0.09
N THR A 379 15.09 -24.76 0.53
CA THR A 379 13.95 -24.94 -0.39
C THR A 379 13.43 -23.61 -0.94
N ARG A 380 12.74 -23.67 -2.09
CA ARG A 380 12.19 -22.47 -2.75
C ARG A 380 11.02 -21.84 -2.01
N ILE A 381 10.27 -22.64 -1.24
CA ILE A 381 9.11 -22.20 -0.45
C ILE A 381 9.48 -21.75 0.95
#